data_AF-A0A0D3DYW4-F1
#
_entry.id   AF-A0A0D3DYW4-F1
#
_cell.length_a   1.000
_cell.length_b   1.000
_cell.length_c   1.000
_cell.angle_alpha   90.00
_cell.angle_beta   90.00
_cell.angle_gamma   90.00
#
_symmetry.space_group_name_H-M   'P 1'
#
loop_
_entity.id
_entity.type
_entity.pdbx_description
1 polymer ?
#
loop_
_entity_poly.entity_id
_entity_poly.type
_entity_poly.pdbx_seq_one_letter_code
_entity_poly.pdbx_strand_id
1 'polypeptide(L)'
;MGSGKRASSANPAISGLREKHQQDLEKLTLTSQPFKTFRLFVAAVFLYLRRSASYLLANGGLFMLFTIVFAVVSALLVTLDGPHVKHLEELSEYVRFGLWWIFLGVASSIGLGSGLHTFVLYLGPHIALFTIKAMTCGRVDLKTAIYDTIQLKRSPSWLDKPCNEFGPPVFSSGVPLSSILPQIQIEAVLWGLGTALGELPPYFISRAASLSGGKMEELETCGGDGSGFIGRRLNHLKGWLLSHSQYLNFFTILVLASVPNPLFDLAGIMCGQFEKPFWEFFLATLIGKAIIKTHIQTVFIICVCNNQLLDWIENELIYILSFVPGFATALPALAAKLRLMKEKYLVASPPVTSDINVKKWDLSFASVWNGVVWLMLLNFFGQIVTATAQRYLKKQQERELDALTKKKSSPVSKKSK
;
A
#
# COMPACT_ATOMS: atom_id res chain seq x y z
N MET A 1 -4.47 -11.88 59.91
CA MET A 1 -4.66 -10.60 59.20
C MET A 1 -4.99 -10.91 57.75
N GLY A 2 -6.29 -10.92 57.41
CA GLY A 2 -6.76 -11.19 56.05
C GLY A 2 -6.77 -9.91 55.23
N SER A 3 -5.95 -9.85 54.18
CA SER A 3 -5.99 -8.78 53.18
C SER A 3 -6.87 -9.26 52.03
N GLY A 4 -8.15 -8.89 52.07
CA GLY A 4 -9.11 -9.17 51.02
C GLY A 4 -8.73 -8.42 49.74
N LYS A 5 -8.34 -9.17 48.71
CA LYS A 5 -8.34 -8.69 47.32
C LYS A 5 -9.78 -8.31 46.98
N ARG A 6 -10.06 -7.00 46.88
CA ARG A 6 -11.26 -6.47 46.20
C ARG A 6 -11.16 -6.84 44.72
N ALA A 7 -11.59 -8.05 44.37
CA ALA A 7 -12.09 -8.33 43.04
C ALA A 7 -13.37 -7.51 42.89
N SER A 8 -13.27 -6.39 42.17
CA SER A 8 -14.42 -5.62 41.71
C SER A 8 -15.36 -6.57 40.96
N SER A 9 -16.45 -6.98 41.60
CA SER A 9 -17.50 -7.74 40.94
C SER A 9 -18.04 -6.92 39.77
N ALA A 10 -17.80 -7.39 38.55
CA ALA A 10 -18.43 -6.81 37.37
C ALA A 10 -19.95 -6.98 37.52
N ASN A 11 -20.66 -5.87 37.68
CA ASN A 11 -22.11 -5.86 37.88
C ASN A 11 -22.83 -6.55 36.71
N PRO A 12 -23.78 -7.47 36.94
CA PRO A 12 -24.49 -8.21 35.88
C PRO A 12 -25.29 -7.30 34.93
N ALA A 13 -25.76 -6.15 35.42
CA ALA A 13 -26.42 -5.14 34.60
C ALA A 13 -25.46 -4.39 33.66
N ILE A 14 -24.19 -4.24 34.05
CA ILE A 14 -23.16 -3.58 33.22
C ILE A 14 -22.61 -4.59 32.20
N SER A 15 -22.47 -5.86 32.57
CA SER A 15 -22.08 -6.92 31.62
C SER A 15 -23.15 -7.14 30.55
N GLY A 16 -24.44 -7.20 30.90
CA GLY A 16 -25.52 -7.34 29.92
C GLY A 16 -25.64 -6.13 28.99
N LEU A 17 -25.36 -4.91 29.48
CA LEU A 17 -25.33 -3.71 28.65
C LEU A 17 -24.12 -3.71 27.70
N ARG A 18 -22.95 -4.17 28.16
CA ARG A 18 -21.75 -4.33 27.33
C ARG A 18 -21.97 -5.36 26.21
N GLU A 19 -22.64 -6.47 26.51
CA GLU A 19 -22.97 -7.50 25.53
C GLU A 19 -23.94 -6.97 24.46
N LYS A 20 -24.95 -6.19 24.86
CA LYS A 20 -25.83 -5.49 23.92
C LYS A 20 -25.07 -4.48 23.05
N HIS A 21 -24.13 -3.73 23.64
CA HIS A 21 -23.29 -2.80 22.90
C HIS A 21 -22.40 -3.48 21.86
N GLN A 22 -21.86 -4.66 22.19
CA GLN A 22 -21.08 -5.50 21.28
C GLN A 22 -21.92 -5.96 20.08
N GLN A 23 -23.13 -6.46 20.35
CA GLN A 23 -24.08 -6.90 19.31
C GLN A 23 -24.52 -5.75 18.40
N ASP A 24 -24.71 -4.55 18.95
CA ASP A 24 -25.05 -3.36 18.16
C ASP A 24 -23.90 -2.92 17.25
N LEU A 25 -22.64 -3.11 17.65
CA LEU A 25 -21.46 -2.83 16.83
C LEU A 25 -21.30 -3.85 15.69
N GLU A 26 -21.48 -5.14 15.98
CA GLU A 26 -21.40 -6.22 14.99
C GLU A 26 -22.49 -6.10 13.91
N LYS A 27 -23.70 -5.68 14.29
CA LYS A 27 -24.81 -5.43 13.34
C LYS A 27 -24.65 -4.13 12.55
N LEU A 28 -23.79 -3.21 12.98
CA LEU A 28 -23.59 -1.91 12.32
C LEU A 28 -22.59 -2.04 11.17
N THR A 29 -23.07 -2.50 10.02
CA THR A 29 -22.32 -2.53 8.76
C THR A 29 -23.04 -1.75 7.67
N LEU A 30 -22.32 -1.38 6.60
CA LEU A 30 -22.93 -0.74 5.43
C LEU A 30 -23.95 -1.65 4.74
N THR A 31 -23.75 -2.97 4.81
CA THR A 31 -24.62 -3.99 4.21
C THR A 31 -25.86 -4.28 5.05
N SER A 32 -25.74 -4.26 6.38
CA SER A 32 -26.86 -4.55 7.28
C SER A 32 -27.73 -3.33 7.57
N GLN A 33 -27.12 -2.15 7.82
CA GLN A 33 -27.84 -0.93 8.23
C GLN A 33 -27.29 0.33 7.53
N PRO A 34 -27.45 0.47 6.20
CA PRO A 34 -26.78 1.49 5.40
C PRO A 34 -27.03 2.92 5.90
N PHE A 35 -28.30 3.29 6.13
CA PHE A 35 -28.65 4.65 6.54
C PHE A 35 -28.16 5.02 7.94
N LYS A 36 -28.22 4.08 8.89
CA LYS A 36 -27.75 4.33 10.26
C LYS A 36 -26.23 4.45 10.30
N THR A 37 -25.53 3.55 9.61
CA THR A 37 -24.06 3.56 9.49
C THR A 37 -23.58 4.85 8.83
N PHE A 38 -24.19 5.26 7.71
CA PHE A 38 -23.83 6.50 7.02
C PHE A 38 -24.11 7.75 7.87
N ARG A 39 -25.25 7.82 8.57
CA ARG A 39 -25.56 8.94 9.47
C ARG A 39 -24.53 9.08 10.60
N LEU A 40 -24.14 7.96 11.22
CA LEU A 40 -23.11 7.94 12.25
C LEU A 40 -21.74 8.33 11.69
N PHE A 41 -21.40 7.89 10.49
CA PHE A 41 -20.19 8.31 9.79
C PHE A 41 -20.14 9.82 9.56
N VAL A 42 -21.20 10.42 9.00
CA VAL A 42 -21.27 11.87 8.76
C VAL A 42 -21.15 12.66 10.07
N ALA A 43 -21.83 12.21 11.13
CA ALA A 43 -21.72 12.82 12.46
C ALA A 43 -20.29 12.74 13.01
N ALA A 44 -19.62 11.59 12.84
CA ALA A 44 -18.23 11.40 13.25
C ALA A 44 -17.28 12.33 12.49
N VAL A 45 -17.40 12.38 11.16
CA VAL A 45 -16.60 13.26 10.30
C VAL A 45 -16.78 14.71 10.71
N PHE A 46 -18.01 15.17 10.91
CA PHE A 46 -18.28 16.54 11.34
C PHE A 46 -17.67 16.86 12.72
N LEU A 47 -17.76 15.93 13.67
CA LEU A 47 -17.14 16.09 14.99
C LEU A 47 -15.62 16.15 14.92
N TYR A 48 -15.00 15.31 14.09
CA TYR A 48 -13.55 15.35 13.88
C TYR A 48 -13.12 16.63 13.18
N LEU A 49 -13.82 17.06 12.12
CA LEU A 49 -13.55 18.32 11.44
C LEU A 49 -13.68 19.51 12.39
N ARG A 50 -14.74 19.56 13.19
CA ARG A 50 -14.94 20.63 14.18
C ARG A 50 -13.84 20.63 15.23
N ARG A 51 -13.46 19.46 15.76
CA ARG A 51 -12.39 19.34 16.76
C ARG A 51 -11.04 19.77 16.19
N SER A 52 -10.72 19.34 14.97
CA SER A 52 -9.50 19.75 14.27
C SER A 52 -9.50 21.25 13.99
N ALA A 53 -10.60 21.82 13.52
CA ALA A 53 -10.74 23.25 13.29
C ALA A 53 -10.57 24.05 14.59
N SER A 54 -11.23 23.64 15.69
CA SER A 54 -11.05 24.30 16.99
C SER A 54 -9.63 24.18 17.53
N TYR A 55 -8.95 23.05 17.31
CA TYR A 55 -7.55 22.87 17.70
C TYR A 55 -6.60 23.76 16.89
N LEU A 56 -6.83 23.87 15.57
CA LEU A 56 -6.07 24.75 14.68
C LEU A 56 -6.32 26.23 15.00
N LEU A 57 -7.54 26.61 15.35
CA LEU A 57 -7.89 27.96 15.80
C LEU A 57 -7.28 28.30 17.17
N ALA A 58 -7.25 27.36 18.10
CA ALA A 58 -6.73 27.59 19.45
C ALA A 58 -5.19 27.62 19.52
N ASN A 59 -4.51 26.73 18.79
CA ASN A 59 -3.05 26.54 18.90
C ASN A 59 -2.28 26.91 17.62
N GLY A 60 -2.98 27.24 16.53
CA GLY A 60 -2.40 27.31 15.19
C GLY A 60 -2.52 28.66 14.51
N GLY A 61 -2.60 29.79 15.24
CA GLY A 61 -2.71 31.13 14.62
C GLY A 61 -1.67 31.37 13.51
N LEU A 62 -0.43 30.91 13.70
CA LEU A 62 0.62 30.96 12.68
C LEU A 62 0.35 30.01 11.50
N PHE A 63 -0.14 28.81 11.75
CA PHE A 63 -0.50 27.84 10.70
C PHE A 63 -1.73 28.29 9.89
N MET A 64 -2.72 28.92 10.55
CA MET A 64 -3.86 29.60 9.93
C MET A 64 -3.38 30.76 9.05
N LEU A 65 -2.43 31.57 9.53
CA LEU A 65 -1.83 32.63 8.72
C LEU A 65 -1.13 32.06 7.47
N PHE A 66 -0.30 31.01 7.62
CA PHE A 66 0.36 30.37 6.48
C PHE A 66 -0.62 29.75 5.49
N THR A 67 -1.70 29.12 5.96
CA THR A 67 -2.73 28.56 5.07
C THR A 67 -3.54 29.63 4.35
N ILE A 68 -3.87 30.74 5.02
CA ILE A 68 -4.53 31.89 4.39
C ILE A 68 -3.60 32.54 3.35
N VAL A 69 -2.34 32.79 3.71
CA VAL A 69 -1.35 33.34 2.77
C VAL A 69 -1.16 32.42 1.58
N PHE A 70 -1.05 31.10 1.81
CA PHE A 70 -0.95 30.13 0.72
C PHE A 70 -2.20 30.11 -0.16
N ALA A 71 -3.40 30.19 0.41
CA ALA A 71 -4.66 30.24 -0.33
C ALA A 71 -4.76 31.53 -1.16
N VAL A 72 -4.37 32.68 -0.59
CA VAL A 72 -4.33 33.97 -1.28
C VAL A 72 -3.31 33.95 -2.42
N VAL A 73 -2.10 33.44 -2.16
CA VAL A 73 -1.04 33.31 -3.18
C VAL A 73 -1.47 32.35 -4.29
N SER A 74 -2.12 31.23 -3.95
CA SER A 74 -2.67 30.28 -4.93
C SER A 74 -3.79 30.91 -5.75
N ALA A 75 -4.68 31.68 -5.12
CA ALA A 75 -5.75 32.41 -5.82
C ALA A 75 -5.19 33.48 -6.76
N LEU A 76 -4.15 34.22 -6.34
CA LEU A 76 -3.44 35.19 -7.18
C LEU A 76 -2.73 34.50 -8.35
N LEU A 77 -2.07 33.36 -8.12
CA LEU A 77 -1.40 32.57 -9.15
C LEU A 77 -2.37 32.02 -10.21
N VAL A 78 -3.60 31.68 -9.83
CA VAL A 78 -4.63 31.14 -10.73
C VAL A 78 -5.39 32.24 -11.48
N THR A 79 -5.52 33.44 -10.90
CA THR A 79 -6.28 34.55 -11.49
C THR A 79 -5.46 35.46 -12.40
N LEU A 80 -4.14 35.49 -12.23
CA LEU A 80 -3.25 36.26 -13.09
C LEU A 80 -2.81 35.38 -14.26
N ASP A 81 -3.25 35.70 -15.47
CA ASP A 81 -2.71 35.09 -16.69
C ASP A 81 -1.28 35.59 -16.92
N GLY A 82 -0.30 34.68 -16.91
CA GLY A 82 1.10 35.01 -17.14
C GLY A 82 1.98 33.79 -17.46
N PRO A 83 3.29 33.98 -17.66
CA PRO A 83 4.22 32.91 -18.06
C PRO A 83 4.35 31.78 -17.01
N HIS A 84 3.91 32.02 -15.77
CA HIS A 84 3.82 31.05 -14.70
C HIS A 84 2.73 29.98 -14.95
N VAL A 85 1.72 30.25 -15.79
CA VAL A 85 0.68 29.27 -16.13
C VAL A 85 1.28 27.99 -16.71
N LYS A 86 2.28 28.11 -17.59
CA LYS A 86 3.00 26.94 -18.16
C LYS A 86 3.72 26.11 -17.10
N HIS A 87 4.33 26.78 -16.11
CA HIS A 87 5.06 26.11 -15.02
C HIS A 87 4.09 25.45 -14.03
N LEU A 88 2.92 26.06 -13.81
CA LEU A 88 1.85 25.50 -12.98
C LEU A 88 1.20 24.28 -13.65
N GLU A 89 0.98 24.31 -14.96
CA GLU A 89 0.50 23.16 -15.72
C GLU A 89 1.49 22.00 -15.66
N GLU A 90 2.78 22.27 -15.85
CA GLU A 90 3.84 21.26 -15.73
C GLU A 90 3.92 20.69 -14.31
N LEU A 91 3.86 21.54 -13.27
CA LEU A 91 3.81 21.10 -11.88
C LEU A 91 2.57 20.23 -11.60
N SER A 92 1.41 20.60 -12.15
CA SER A 92 0.18 19.81 -12.02
C SER A 92 0.33 18.43 -12.63
N GLU A 93 1.00 18.31 -13.78
CA GLU A 93 1.31 17.02 -14.41
C GLU A 93 2.24 16.17 -13.53
N TYR A 94 3.28 16.76 -12.94
CA TYR A 94 4.16 16.08 -11.97
C TYR A 94 3.42 15.63 -10.70
N VAL A 95 2.55 16.49 -10.15
CA VAL A 95 1.75 16.16 -8.97
C VAL A 95 0.80 15.01 -9.29
N ARG A 96 0.10 15.05 -10.43
CA ARG A 96 -0.78 13.97 -10.86
C ARG A 96 -0.02 12.66 -11.05
N PHE A 97 1.15 12.72 -11.67
CA PHE A 97 2.05 11.57 -11.84
C PHE A 97 2.45 10.96 -10.49
N GLY A 98 2.90 11.79 -9.54
CA GLY A 98 3.27 11.37 -8.20
C GLY A 98 2.11 10.72 -7.46
N LEU A 99 0.95 11.39 -7.44
CA LEU A 99 -0.27 10.90 -6.80
C LEU A 99 -0.73 9.58 -7.40
N TRP A 100 -0.68 9.42 -8.72
CA TRP A 100 -1.09 8.20 -9.41
C TRP A 100 -0.27 6.98 -8.95
N TRP A 101 1.07 7.07 -9.00
CA TRP A 101 1.94 5.96 -8.63
C TRP A 101 1.91 5.66 -7.13
N ILE A 102 1.90 6.70 -6.29
CA ILE A 102 1.74 6.52 -4.83
C ILE A 102 0.39 5.86 -4.52
N PHE A 103 -0.70 6.30 -5.15
CA PHE A 103 -2.02 5.72 -4.93
C PHE A 103 -2.08 4.24 -5.34
N LEU A 104 -1.54 3.88 -6.50
CA LEU A 104 -1.43 2.48 -6.94
C LEU A 104 -0.58 1.62 -5.99
N GLY A 105 0.45 2.22 -5.39
CA GLY A 105 1.26 1.60 -4.35
C GLY A 105 0.47 1.35 -3.06
N VAL A 106 -0.26 2.36 -2.56
CA VAL A 106 -1.10 2.22 -1.35
C VAL A 106 -2.19 1.16 -1.57
N ALA A 107 -2.83 1.17 -2.75
CA ALA A 107 -3.83 0.18 -3.14
C ALA A 107 -3.26 -1.25 -3.22
N SER A 108 -1.95 -1.39 -3.47
CA SER A 108 -1.24 -2.69 -3.46
C SER A 108 -1.27 -3.35 -2.08
N SER A 109 -1.11 -2.54 -1.02
CA SER A 109 -0.91 -3.02 0.35
C SER A 109 -2.21 -3.28 1.10
N ILE A 110 -3.24 -2.48 0.83
CA ILE A 110 -4.51 -2.52 1.59
C ILE A 110 -5.35 -3.78 1.28
N GLY A 111 -5.08 -4.49 0.18
CA GLY A 111 -5.83 -5.67 -0.27
C GLY A 111 -5.40 -7.03 0.33
N LEU A 112 -5.31 -7.15 1.67
CA LEU A 112 -5.03 -8.42 2.38
C LEU A 112 -3.76 -9.16 1.88
N GLY A 113 -2.65 -8.44 1.70
CA GLY A 113 -1.35 -9.06 1.42
C GLY A 113 -1.11 -9.52 -0.03
N SER A 114 -2.05 -9.29 -0.95
CA SER A 114 -1.98 -9.73 -2.36
C SER A 114 -1.34 -8.72 -3.33
N GLY A 115 -0.48 -7.80 -2.86
CA GLY A 115 0.15 -6.69 -3.61
C GLY A 115 0.90 -7.04 -4.91
N LEU A 116 0.89 -8.30 -5.32
CA LEU A 116 1.12 -8.71 -6.69
C LEU A 116 0.08 -8.11 -7.67
N HIS A 117 -1.17 -7.85 -7.25
CA HIS A 117 -2.18 -7.35 -8.17
C HIS A 117 -1.79 -6.00 -8.79
N THR A 118 -1.68 -4.90 -8.05
CA THR A 118 -1.40 -3.59 -8.70
C THR A 118 -0.02 -3.55 -9.38
N PHE A 119 0.95 -4.32 -8.88
CA PHE A 119 2.23 -4.53 -9.57
C PHE A 119 2.02 -5.16 -10.95
N VAL A 120 1.39 -6.34 -11.04
CA VAL A 120 1.20 -7.09 -12.29
C VAL A 120 0.28 -6.36 -13.27
N LEU A 121 -0.56 -5.44 -12.79
CA LEU A 121 -1.55 -4.76 -13.62
C LEU A 121 -1.07 -3.43 -14.19
N TYR A 122 -0.25 -2.70 -13.43
CA TYR A 122 0.14 -1.34 -13.80
C TYR A 122 1.66 -1.22 -13.93
N LEU A 123 2.41 -1.45 -12.85
CA LEU A 123 3.85 -1.23 -12.85
C LEU A 123 4.60 -2.23 -13.75
N GLY A 124 4.29 -3.53 -13.63
CA GLY A 124 4.88 -4.59 -14.44
C GLY A 124 4.66 -4.39 -15.94
N PRO A 125 3.41 -4.21 -16.41
CA PRO A 125 3.12 -3.92 -17.81
C PRO A 125 3.78 -2.63 -18.30
N HIS A 126 3.83 -1.57 -17.47
CA HIS A 126 4.55 -0.35 -17.83
C HIS A 126 6.04 -0.61 -18.09
N ILE A 127 6.71 -1.34 -17.19
CA ILE A 127 8.14 -1.69 -17.32
C ILE A 127 8.36 -2.56 -18.57
N ALA A 128 7.51 -3.56 -18.77
CA ALA A 128 7.60 -4.48 -19.89
C ALA A 128 7.41 -3.76 -21.24
N LEU A 129 6.33 -2.98 -21.39
CA LEU A 129 6.04 -2.24 -22.62
C LEU A 129 7.16 -1.25 -22.96
N PHE A 130 7.68 -0.53 -21.97
CA PHE A 130 8.79 0.40 -22.18
C PHE A 130 10.06 -0.35 -22.61
N THR A 131 10.38 -1.46 -21.95
CA THR A 131 11.57 -2.27 -22.26
C THR A 131 11.48 -2.86 -23.66
N ILE A 132 10.33 -3.42 -24.05
CA ILE A 132 10.10 -3.96 -25.39
C ILE A 132 10.28 -2.86 -26.44
N LYS A 133 9.65 -1.69 -26.24
CA LYS A 133 9.80 -0.56 -27.18
C LYS A 133 11.24 -0.06 -27.26
N ALA A 134 11.94 0.03 -26.14
CA ALA A 134 13.34 0.44 -26.11
C ALA A 134 14.24 -0.54 -26.88
N MET A 135 14.01 -1.84 -26.70
CA MET A 135 14.73 -2.89 -27.43
C MET A 135 14.42 -2.89 -28.92
N THR A 136 13.15 -2.72 -29.33
CA THR A 136 12.74 -2.66 -30.74
C THR A 136 13.29 -1.43 -31.45
N CYS A 137 13.24 -0.26 -30.81
CA CYS A 137 13.71 0.98 -31.41
C CYS A 137 15.24 1.21 -31.21
N GLY A 138 15.91 0.35 -30.43
CA GLY A 138 17.36 0.46 -30.15
C GLY A 138 17.73 1.74 -29.41
N ARG A 139 16.85 2.27 -28.55
CA ARG A 139 17.03 3.56 -27.85
C ARG A 139 16.17 3.67 -26.59
N VAL A 140 16.48 4.62 -25.70
CA VAL A 140 15.81 4.77 -24.38
C VAL A 140 15.10 6.10 -24.18
N ASP A 141 15.37 7.08 -25.04
CA ASP A 141 14.79 8.42 -25.06
C ASP A 141 13.43 8.42 -25.78
N LEU A 142 12.52 7.60 -25.24
CA LEU A 142 11.15 7.45 -25.76
C LEU A 142 10.19 8.43 -25.08
N LYS A 143 10.39 8.70 -23.78
CA LYS A 143 9.52 9.56 -22.98
C LYS A 143 9.74 11.03 -23.33
N THR A 144 8.65 11.76 -23.55
CA THR A 144 8.71 13.22 -23.74
C THR A 144 9.08 13.93 -22.43
N ALA A 145 8.58 13.41 -21.31
CA ALA A 145 8.86 13.89 -19.96
C ALA A 145 8.73 12.72 -18.97
N ILE A 146 9.20 12.89 -17.73
CA ILE A 146 9.15 11.86 -16.69
C ILE A 146 7.70 11.42 -16.40
N TYR A 147 6.74 12.35 -16.45
CA TYR A 147 5.33 12.07 -16.21
C TYR A 147 4.59 11.37 -17.37
N ASP A 148 5.26 11.14 -18.51
CA ASP A 148 4.70 10.47 -19.71
C ASP A 148 4.60 8.95 -19.51
N THR A 149 3.66 8.56 -18.66
CA THR A 149 3.45 7.17 -18.23
C THR A 149 2.02 6.71 -18.43
N ILE A 150 1.80 5.41 -18.21
CA ILE A 150 0.45 4.84 -18.20
C ILE A 150 -0.30 5.43 -17.01
N GLN A 151 -1.37 6.18 -17.29
CA GLN A 151 -2.26 6.78 -16.29
C GLN A 151 -3.69 6.31 -16.50
N LEU A 152 -4.56 6.54 -15.50
CA LEU A 152 -5.99 6.24 -15.61
C LEU A 152 -6.60 6.97 -16.81
N LYS A 153 -7.03 6.20 -17.83
CA LYS A 153 -7.64 6.69 -19.09
C LYS A 153 -6.72 7.53 -20.01
N ARG A 154 -5.40 7.55 -19.77
CA ARG A 154 -4.44 8.21 -20.66
C ARG A 154 -3.31 7.24 -21.01
N SER A 155 -3.17 6.97 -22.31
CA SER A 155 -2.04 6.22 -22.84
C SER A 155 -0.81 7.11 -22.93
N PRO A 156 0.40 6.57 -22.69
CA PRO A 156 1.63 7.32 -22.83
C PRO A 156 1.90 7.66 -24.30
N SER A 157 2.54 8.79 -24.55
CA SER A 157 2.74 9.32 -25.92
C SER A 157 3.67 8.46 -26.77
N TRP A 158 4.54 7.67 -26.14
CA TRP A 158 5.56 6.85 -26.79
C TRP A 158 5.07 5.46 -27.21
N LEU A 159 3.92 5.00 -26.74
CA LEU A 159 3.47 3.62 -26.99
C LEU A 159 3.03 3.41 -28.45
N ASP A 160 2.31 4.40 -28.99
CA ASP A 160 1.71 4.34 -30.33
C ASP A 160 2.61 4.95 -31.43
N LYS A 161 3.67 5.68 -31.04
CA LYS A 161 4.61 6.27 -32.00
C LYS A 161 5.51 5.20 -32.66
N PRO A 162 5.70 5.23 -33.99
CA PRO A 162 6.62 4.34 -34.69
C PRO A 162 8.08 4.70 -34.39
N CYS A 163 8.98 3.71 -34.41
CA CYS A 163 10.40 3.91 -34.09
C CYS A 163 11.07 4.99 -34.97
N ASN A 164 10.62 5.17 -36.20
CA ASN A 164 11.18 6.13 -37.16
C ASN A 164 11.00 7.59 -36.71
N GLU A 165 9.96 7.90 -35.94
CA GLU A 165 9.70 9.27 -35.45
C GLU A 165 10.63 9.70 -34.33
N PHE A 166 11.19 8.75 -33.57
CA PHE A 166 12.16 9.07 -32.53
C PHE A 166 13.54 9.39 -33.15
N GLY A 167 13.86 8.81 -34.31
CA GLY A 167 15.15 8.92 -35.00
C GLY A 167 15.95 7.61 -35.01
N PRO A 168 17.23 7.63 -35.46
CA PRO A 168 18.03 6.43 -35.63
C PRO A 168 18.30 5.71 -34.29
N PRO A 169 18.52 4.37 -34.32
CA PRO A 169 18.86 3.62 -33.12
C PRO A 169 20.21 4.11 -32.57
N VAL A 170 20.26 4.33 -31.25
CA VAL A 170 21.48 4.73 -30.54
C VAL A 170 22.33 3.50 -30.21
N PHE A 171 21.68 2.35 -30.02
CA PHE A 171 22.31 1.07 -29.68
C PHE A 171 22.12 0.05 -30.81
N SER A 172 23.22 -0.45 -31.37
CA SER A 172 23.21 -1.37 -32.51
C SER A 172 23.03 -2.85 -32.14
N SER A 173 23.41 -3.25 -30.93
CA SER A 173 23.53 -4.65 -30.51
C SER A 173 22.87 -4.91 -29.16
N GLY A 174 21.73 -4.26 -28.92
CA GLY A 174 20.92 -4.40 -27.70
C GLY A 174 21.07 -3.20 -26.76
N VAL A 175 19.99 -2.89 -26.04
CA VAL A 175 19.98 -1.78 -25.08
C VAL A 175 20.41 -2.29 -23.70
N PRO A 176 21.42 -1.68 -23.05
CA PRO A 176 21.89 -2.13 -21.75
C PRO A 176 20.88 -1.80 -20.64
N LEU A 177 20.78 -2.68 -19.65
CA LEU A 177 19.92 -2.50 -18.46
C LEU A 177 20.17 -1.16 -17.76
N SER A 178 21.43 -0.73 -17.67
CA SER A 178 21.82 0.54 -17.04
C SER A 178 21.24 1.77 -17.71
N SER A 179 20.85 1.68 -18.99
CA SER A 179 20.19 2.77 -19.72
C SER A 179 18.66 2.73 -19.62
N ILE A 180 18.09 1.54 -19.43
CA ILE A 180 16.63 1.35 -19.29
C ILE A 180 16.19 1.68 -17.87
N LEU A 181 16.93 1.22 -16.85
CA LEU A 181 16.53 1.34 -15.45
C LEU A 181 16.28 2.79 -15.00
N PRO A 182 17.13 3.79 -15.33
CA PRO A 182 16.91 5.17 -14.90
C PRO A 182 15.64 5.79 -15.47
N GLN A 183 15.13 5.27 -16.59
CA GLN A 183 13.92 5.78 -17.24
C GLN A 183 12.64 5.35 -16.53
N ILE A 184 12.67 4.28 -15.72
CA ILE A 184 11.48 3.68 -15.08
C ILE A 184 11.59 3.67 -13.55
N GLN A 185 12.75 4.09 -13.01
CA GLN A 185 13.04 4.03 -11.58
C GLN A 185 12.09 4.91 -10.75
N ILE A 186 11.66 6.06 -11.28
CA ILE A 186 10.86 7.02 -10.51
C ILE A 186 9.46 6.46 -10.27
N GLU A 187 8.88 5.85 -11.29
CA GLU A 187 7.60 5.14 -11.23
C GLU A 187 7.65 3.99 -10.22
N ALA A 188 8.73 3.19 -10.27
CA ALA A 188 8.92 2.07 -9.36
C ALA A 188 9.09 2.53 -7.90
N VAL A 189 9.88 3.59 -7.67
CA VAL A 189 10.12 4.16 -6.34
C VAL A 189 8.84 4.80 -5.78
N LEU A 190 8.10 5.57 -6.58
CA LEU A 190 6.82 6.17 -6.15
C LEU A 190 5.77 5.13 -5.81
N TRP A 191 5.68 4.06 -6.60
CA TRP A 191 4.82 2.92 -6.31
C TRP A 191 5.25 2.18 -5.03
N GLY A 192 6.56 1.98 -4.84
CA GLY A 192 7.10 1.36 -3.63
C GLY A 192 6.93 2.23 -2.38
N LEU A 193 7.03 3.55 -2.51
CA LEU A 193 6.70 4.51 -1.45
C LEU A 193 5.22 4.39 -1.06
N GLY A 194 4.33 4.33 -2.05
CA GLY A 194 2.91 4.07 -1.81
C GLY A 194 2.67 2.75 -1.07
N THR A 195 3.38 1.70 -1.45
CA THR A 195 3.31 0.39 -0.77
C THR A 195 3.73 0.51 0.69
N ALA A 196 4.85 1.18 0.99
CA ALA A 196 5.30 1.43 2.36
C ALA A 196 4.27 2.23 3.18
N LEU A 197 3.59 3.21 2.56
CA LEU A 197 2.53 4.00 3.20
C LEU A 197 1.26 3.17 3.48
N GLY A 198 0.83 2.33 2.54
CA GLY A 198 -0.36 1.48 2.69
C GLY A 198 -0.22 0.41 3.78
N GLU A 199 1.01 0.19 4.24
CA GLU A 199 1.42 -0.82 5.22
C GLU A 199 1.70 -0.26 6.62
N LEU A 200 1.52 1.04 6.81
CA LEU A 200 1.54 1.67 8.12
C LEU A 200 0.39 1.26 9.09
N PRO A 201 -0.82 0.89 8.63
CA PRO A 201 -1.92 0.59 9.55
C PRO A 201 -1.60 -0.48 10.60
N PRO A 202 -1.04 -1.67 10.26
CA PRO A 202 -0.68 -2.68 11.26
C PRO A 202 0.24 -2.16 12.38
N TYR A 203 1.21 -1.32 12.04
CA TYR A 203 2.12 -0.70 13.02
C TYR A 203 1.38 0.22 14.00
N PHE A 204 0.49 1.08 13.50
CA PHE A 204 -0.25 2.01 14.36
C PHE A 204 -1.30 1.31 15.22
N ILE A 205 -1.96 0.30 14.64
CA ILE A 205 -2.95 -0.51 15.34
C ILE A 205 -2.27 -1.26 16.49
N SER A 206 -1.17 -1.97 16.22
CA SER A 206 -0.48 -2.76 17.24
C SER A 206 0.19 -1.90 18.30
N ARG A 207 0.68 -0.71 17.94
CA ARG A 207 1.20 0.27 18.89
C ARG A 207 0.10 0.81 19.82
N ALA A 208 -1.09 1.09 19.28
CA ALA A 208 -2.23 1.51 20.10
C ALA A 208 -2.70 0.40 21.05
N ALA A 209 -2.66 -0.85 20.61
CA ALA A 209 -2.97 -2.01 21.45
C ALA A 209 -1.96 -2.20 22.59
N SER A 210 -0.66 -2.08 22.31
CA SER A 210 0.42 -2.17 23.30
C SER A 210 0.30 -1.09 24.39
N LEU A 211 0.10 0.17 23.97
CA LEU A 211 -0.13 1.30 24.89
C LEU A 211 -1.40 1.13 25.75
N SER A 212 -2.38 0.37 25.27
CA SER A 212 -3.62 0.07 26.01
C SER A 212 -3.49 -1.17 26.93
N GLY A 213 -2.32 -1.81 26.99
CA GLY A 213 -2.05 -3.00 27.79
C GLY A 213 -2.53 -4.32 27.16
N GLY A 214 -3.03 -4.31 25.92
CA GLY A 214 -3.48 -5.48 25.17
C GLY A 214 -2.34 -6.09 24.36
N LYS A 215 -1.56 -7.00 24.96
CA LYS A 215 -0.33 -7.53 24.35
C LYS A 215 -0.50 -8.73 23.38
N MET A 216 -1.70 -9.29 23.14
CA MET A 216 -1.80 -10.64 22.53
C MET A 216 -2.83 -10.89 21.42
N GLU A 217 -3.93 -10.14 21.29
CA GLU A 217 -5.01 -10.49 20.34
C GLU A 217 -4.63 -10.33 18.85
N GLU A 218 -3.86 -9.31 18.50
CA GLU A 218 -3.45 -9.05 17.09
C GLU A 218 -2.32 -9.95 16.62
N LEU A 219 -1.55 -10.52 17.54
CA LEU A 219 -0.46 -11.42 17.20
C LEU A 219 -0.99 -12.80 16.81
N GLU A 220 -2.13 -13.21 17.37
CA GLU A 220 -2.80 -14.48 17.09
C GLU A 220 -3.51 -14.49 15.74
N THR A 221 -4.08 -13.36 15.30
CA THR A 221 -4.80 -13.25 14.01
C THR A 221 -3.91 -13.38 12.77
N CYS A 222 -2.63 -13.00 12.83
CA CYS A 222 -1.67 -13.26 11.74
C CYS A 222 -1.15 -14.70 11.69
N GLY A 223 -1.40 -15.50 12.74
CA GLY A 223 -1.07 -16.91 12.80
C GLY A 223 -2.30 -17.76 12.49
N GLY A 224 -2.86 -17.65 11.29
CA GLY A 224 -3.89 -18.61 10.87
C GLY A 224 -3.33 -20.05 10.93
N ASP A 225 -4.19 -21.02 11.26
CA ASP A 225 -3.95 -22.47 11.28
C ASP A 225 -3.57 -23.03 9.89
N GLY A 226 -2.48 -22.53 9.30
CA GLY A 226 -1.97 -22.94 8.02
C GLY A 226 -1.01 -24.11 8.18
N SER A 227 -1.51 -25.33 7.99
CA SER A 227 -0.78 -26.60 8.03
C SER A 227 0.34 -26.78 6.97
N GLY A 228 0.70 -25.72 6.24
CA GLY A 228 1.73 -25.73 5.19
C GLY A 228 3.16 -25.50 5.68
N PHE A 229 4.16 -25.91 4.88
CA PHE A 229 5.60 -25.73 5.15
C PHE A 229 5.98 -24.27 5.45
N ILE A 230 5.37 -23.33 4.73
CA ILE A 230 5.58 -21.88 4.91
C ILE A 230 4.99 -21.39 6.25
N GLY A 231 3.81 -21.88 6.65
CA GLY A 231 3.18 -21.54 7.92
C GLY A 231 4.02 -21.98 9.14
N ARG A 232 4.60 -23.19 9.09
CA ARG A 232 5.52 -23.67 10.14
C ARG A 232 6.80 -22.83 10.26
N ARG A 233 7.41 -22.46 9.14
CA ARG A 233 8.58 -21.56 9.11
C ARG A 233 8.24 -20.19 9.66
N LEU A 234 7.08 -19.63 9.29
CA LEU A 234 6.60 -18.34 9.79
C LEU A 234 6.33 -18.37 11.31
N ASN A 235 5.72 -19.44 11.81
CA ASN A 235 5.47 -19.60 13.25
C ASN A 235 6.78 -19.77 14.05
N HIS A 236 7.76 -20.51 13.52
CA HIS A 236 9.09 -20.61 14.12
C HIS A 236 9.81 -19.26 14.10
N LEU A 237 9.75 -18.53 12.99
CA LEU A 237 10.34 -17.19 12.88
C LEU A 237 9.69 -16.22 13.86
N LYS A 238 8.36 -16.25 13.98
CA LYS A 238 7.58 -15.48 14.96
C LYS A 238 8.02 -15.79 16.39
N GLY A 239 8.11 -17.08 16.77
CA GLY A 239 8.56 -17.49 18.10
C GLY A 239 10.01 -17.06 18.39
N TRP A 240 10.88 -17.14 17.40
CA TRP A 240 12.25 -16.65 17.51
C TRP A 240 12.29 -15.12 17.66
N LEU A 241 11.57 -14.38 16.84
CA LEU A 241 11.56 -12.91 16.86
C LEU A 241 10.92 -12.36 18.15
N LEU A 242 9.93 -13.05 18.71
CA LEU A 242 9.33 -12.71 20.02
C LEU A 242 10.30 -12.95 21.18
N SER A 243 10.98 -14.10 21.18
CA SER A 243 11.98 -14.43 22.20
C SER A 243 13.23 -13.53 22.13
N HIS A 244 13.55 -13.03 20.92
CA HIS A 244 14.70 -12.18 20.64
C HIS A 244 14.31 -10.73 20.31
N SER A 245 13.26 -10.20 20.95
CA SER A 245 12.74 -8.85 20.70
C SER A 245 13.79 -7.72 20.86
N GLN A 246 14.84 -7.95 21.65
CA GLN A 246 15.97 -7.03 21.82
C GLN A 246 16.79 -6.82 20.52
N TYR A 247 16.67 -7.72 19.53
CA TYR A 247 17.39 -7.66 18.24
C TYR A 247 16.57 -7.07 17.09
N LEU A 248 15.38 -6.52 17.36
CA LEU A 248 14.60 -5.73 16.39
C LEU A 248 15.27 -4.36 16.13
N ASN A 249 16.42 -4.39 15.48
CA ASN A 249 17.14 -3.20 15.03
C ASN A 249 16.68 -2.82 13.62
N PHE A 250 16.98 -1.59 13.22
CA PHE A 250 16.78 -1.09 11.85
C PHE A 250 17.08 -2.12 10.74
N PHE A 251 18.22 -2.82 10.79
CA PHE A 251 18.59 -3.81 9.79
C PHE A 251 17.66 -5.04 9.77
N THR A 252 17.22 -5.51 10.94
CA THR A 252 16.26 -6.62 11.05
C THR A 252 14.92 -6.22 10.44
N ILE A 253 14.46 -4.99 10.71
CA ILE A 253 13.24 -4.43 10.13
C ILE A 253 13.37 -4.30 8.61
N LEU A 254 14.52 -3.82 8.13
CA LEU A 254 14.80 -3.66 6.71
C LEU A 254 14.75 -5.01 5.97
N VAL A 255 15.38 -6.04 6.53
CA VAL A 255 15.36 -7.39 5.94
C VAL A 255 13.95 -7.94 5.92
N LEU A 256 13.21 -7.86 7.03
CA LEU A 256 11.82 -8.32 7.07
C LEU A 256 10.92 -7.55 6.10
N ALA A 257 11.18 -6.26 5.91
CA ALA A 257 10.41 -5.42 5.01
C ALA A 257 10.70 -5.64 3.54
N SER A 258 11.89 -6.15 3.22
CA SER A 258 12.34 -6.45 1.85
C SER A 258 11.77 -7.77 1.31
N VAL A 259 11.24 -8.64 2.18
CA VAL A 259 10.73 -9.98 1.83
C VAL A 259 9.20 -9.94 1.59
N PRO A 260 8.61 -10.84 0.77
CA PRO A 260 7.18 -10.92 0.49
C PRO A 260 6.22 -10.80 1.71
N ASN A 261 5.01 -10.36 1.38
CA ASN A 261 4.08 -9.68 2.28
C ASN A 261 3.72 -10.35 3.63
N PRO A 262 3.74 -11.68 3.85
CA PRO A 262 3.46 -12.21 5.20
C PRO A 262 4.48 -11.80 6.27
N LEU A 263 5.75 -11.61 5.88
CA LEU A 263 6.84 -11.28 6.80
C LEU A 263 6.88 -9.79 7.15
N PHE A 264 6.44 -8.96 6.22
CA PHE A 264 6.31 -7.52 6.45
C PHE A 264 5.21 -7.21 7.47
N ASP A 265 4.01 -7.78 7.28
CA ASP A 265 2.87 -7.50 8.17
C ASP A 265 3.21 -7.90 9.62
N LEU A 266 3.94 -9.01 9.77
CA LEU A 266 4.52 -9.43 11.04
C LEU A 266 5.51 -8.38 11.59
N ALA A 267 6.42 -7.85 10.77
CA ALA A 267 7.34 -6.80 11.19
C ALA A 267 6.62 -5.53 11.66
N GLY A 268 5.56 -5.11 10.95
CA GLY A 268 4.73 -3.96 11.35
C GLY A 268 4.07 -4.17 12.71
N ILE A 269 3.41 -5.31 12.90
CA ILE A 269 2.76 -5.65 14.17
C ILE A 269 3.78 -5.68 15.30
N MET A 270 4.92 -6.36 15.09
CA MET A 270 5.96 -6.49 16.10
C MET A 270 6.61 -5.15 16.45
N CYS A 271 6.93 -4.32 15.45
CA CYS A 271 7.50 -3.00 15.69
C CYS A 271 6.56 -2.09 16.48
N GLY A 272 5.25 -2.16 16.24
CA GLY A 272 4.28 -1.41 17.03
C GLY A 272 4.11 -1.97 18.45
N GLN A 273 4.10 -3.30 18.62
CA GLN A 273 4.03 -3.94 19.95
C GLN A 273 5.23 -3.60 20.84
N PHE A 274 6.43 -3.58 20.27
CA PHE A 274 7.66 -3.20 20.97
C PHE A 274 7.92 -1.69 21.00
N GLU A 275 6.93 -0.89 20.59
CA GLU A 275 6.96 0.58 20.64
C GLU A 275 8.19 1.22 19.97
N LYS A 276 8.71 0.59 18.90
CA LYS A 276 9.86 1.12 18.15
C LYS A 276 9.52 2.49 17.56
N PRO A 277 10.49 3.43 17.49
CA PRO A 277 10.23 4.77 16.98
C PRO A 277 9.76 4.71 15.53
N PHE A 278 8.76 5.54 15.21
CA PHE A 278 8.10 5.53 13.90
C PHE A 278 9.09 5.70 12.75
N TRP A 279 10.07 6.60 12.90
CA TRP A 279 11.05 6.88 11.85
C TRP A 279 12.00 5.73 11.56
N GLU A 280 12.39 4.94 12.57
CA GLU A 280 13.23 3.77 12.38
C GLU A 280 12.48 2.69 11.59
N PHE A 281 11.22 2.44 11.96
CA PHE A 281 10.34 1.54 11.22
C PHE A 281 10.09 2.06 9.80
N PHE A 282 9.57 3.30 9.66
CA PHE A 282 9.18 3.86 8.37
C PHE A 282 10.35 3.92 7.40
N LEU A 283 11.53 4.38 7.82
CA LEU A 283 12.70 4.45 6.93
C LEU A 283 13.19 3.05 6.52
N ALA A 284 13.20 2.09 7.44
CA ALA A 284 13.54 0.70 7.10
C ALA A 284 12.54 0.10 6.11
N THR A 285 11.25 0.35 6.29
CA THR A 285 10.21 -0.10 5.36
C THR A 285 10.29 0.60 4.00
N LEU A 286 10.58 1.90 3.99
CA LEU A 286 10.73 2.68 2.77
C LEU A 286 11.90 2.17 1.94
N ILE A 287 13.07 1.97 2.55
CA ILE A 287 14.24 1.42 1.83
C ILE A 287 13.95 -0.01 1.37
N GLY A 288 13.39 -0.86 2.24
CA GLY A 288 13.07 -2.24 1.90
C GLY A 288 12.10 -2.37 0.73
N LYS A 289 11.08 -1.49 0.66
CA LYS A 289 10.03 -1.57 -0.37
C LYS A 289 10.25 -0.68 -1.57
N ALA A 290 10.54 0.60 -1.36
CA ALA A 290 10.71 1.57 -2.44
C ALA A 290 12.06 1.48 -3.15
N ILE A 291 13.05 0.84 -2.53
CA ILE A 291 14.38 0.67 -3.15
C ILE A 291 14.63 -0.82 -3.41
N ILE A 292 14.75 -1.65 -2.37
CA ILE A 292 15.22 -3.03 -2.54
C ILE A 292 14.22 -3.88 -3.32
N LYS A 293 13.01 -4.07 -2.78
CA LYS A 293 11.98 -4.95 -3.36
C LYS A 293 11.59 -4.52 -4.78
N THR A 294 11.30 -3.25 -4.96
CA THR A 294 10.85 -2.70 -6.25
C THR A 294 11.92 -2.72 -7.32
N HIS A 295 13.19 -2.43 -6.99
CA HIS A 295 14.27 -2.57 -7.97
C HIS A 295 14.52 -4.02 -8.34
N ILE A 296 14.47 -4.97 -7.39
CA ILE A 296 14.57 -6.40 -7.70
C ILE A 296 13.46 -6.82 -8.67
N GLN A 297 12.21 -6.41 -8.40
CA GLN A 297 11.07 -6.69 -9.28
C GLN A 297 11.21 -6.03 -10.65
N THR A 298 11.72 -4.79 -10.70
CA THR A 298 11.89 -4.03 -11.95
C THR A 298 12.98 -4.65 -12.81
N VAL A 299 14.14 -4.94 -12.23
CA VAL A 299 15.25 -5.62 -12.92
C VAL A 299 14.77 -6.97 -13.46
N PHE A 300 14.05 -7.75 -12.67
CA PHE A 300 13.51 -9.03 -13.11
C PHE A 300 12.64 -8.90 -14.38
N ILE A 301 11.72 -7.92 -14.44
CA ILE A 301 10.88 -7.70 -15.62
C ILE A 301 11.70 -7.24 -16.83
N ILE A 302 12.65 -6.31 -16.64
CA ILE A 302 13.52 -5.84 -17.74
C ILE A 302 14.32 -7.01 -18.30
N CYS A 303 14.89 -7.84 -17.43
CA CYS A 303 15.62 -9.04 -17.81
C CYS A 303 14.78 -10.02 -18.61
N VAL A 304 13.54 -10.28 -18.20
CA VAL A 304 12.63 -11.20 -18.93
C VAL A 304 12.27 -10.65 -20.32
N CYS A 305 12.15 -9.33 -20.45
CA CYS A 305 11.79 -8.68 -21.70
C CYS A 305 12.98 -8.44 -22.65
N ASN A 306 14.21 -8.50 -22.14
CA ASN A 306 15.43 -8.33 -22.94
C ASN A 306 15.97 -9.71 -23.34
N ASN A 307 15.91 -10.04 -24.64
CA ASN A 307 16.34 -11.35 -25.16
C ASN A 307 17.79 -11.69 -24.79
N GLN A 308 18.71 -10.72 -24.96
CA GLN A 308 20.12 -10.91 -24.67
C GLN A 308 20.39 -11.15 -23.19
N LEU A 309 19.63 -10.48 -22.33
CA LEU A 309 19.78 -10.60 -20.88
C LEU A 309 19.08 -11.85 -20.33
N LEU A 310 17.97 -12.28 -20.95
CA LEU A 310 17.31 -13.54 -20.66
C LEU A 310 18.23 -14.72 -20.96
N ASP A 311 18.89 -14.72 -22.12
CA ASP A 311 19.84 -15.77 -22.50
C ASP A 311 21.06 -15.78 -21.57
N TRP A 312 21.55 -14.60 -21.17
CA TRP A 312 22.62 -14.49 -20.17
C TRP A 312 22.18 -15.04 -18.80
N ILE A 313 20.97 -14.71 -18.33
CA ILE A 313 20.44 -15.24 -17.07
C ILE A 313 20.24 -16.75 -17.17
N GLU A 314 19.69 -17.28 -18.26
CA GLU A 314 19.52 -18.71 -18.43
C GLU A 314 20.88 -19.41 -18.28
N ASN A 315 21.91 -18.94 -18.99
CA ASN A 315 23.25 -19.56 -18.96
C ASN A 315 23.95 -19.40 -17.60
N GLU A 316 23.91 -18.22 -17.00
CA GLU A 316 24.63 -17.94 -15.74
C GLU A 316 23.89 -18.49 -14.52
N LEU A 317 22.55 -18.51 -14.54
CA LEU A 317 21.73 -19.18 -13.53
C LEU A 317 21.91 -20.70 -13.63
N ILE A 318 22.03 -21.27 -14.84
CA ILE A 318 22.43 -22.67 -15.03
C ILE A 318 23.79 -22.94 -14.38
N TYR A 319 24.76 -22.04 -14.57
CA TYR A 319 26.10 -22.17 -14.00
C TYR A 319 26.11 -22.09 -12.46
N ILE A 320 25.54 -21.02 -11.88
CA ILE A 320 25.55 -20.78 -10.42
C ILE A 320 24.71 -21.83 -9.67
N LEU A 321 23.55 -22.22 -10.23
CA LEU A 321 22.65 -23.17 -9.56
C LEU A 321 23.02 -24.64 -9.80
N SER A 322 23.97 -24.94 -10.70
CA SER A 322 24.61 -26.26 -10.80
C SER A 322 25.41 -26.63 -9.54
N PHE A 323 25.80 -25.62 -8.74
CA PHE A 323 26.53 -25.81 -7.49
C PHE A 323 25.63 -26.29 -6.32
N VAL A 324 24.30 -26.26 -6.48
CA VAL A 324 23.33 -26.65 -5.44
C VAL A 324 22.60 -27.94 -5.87
N PRO A 325 22.88 -29.10 -5.24
CA PRO A 325 22.20 -30.36 -5.56
C PRO A 325 20.69 -30.24 -5.35
N GLY A 326 19.90 -30.52 -6.39
CA GLY A 326 18.42 -30.50 -6.35
C GLY A 326 17.75 -29.32 -7.06
N PHE A 327 18.45 -28.21 -7.30
CA PHE A 327 17.91 -27.10 -8.10
C PHE A 327 18.11 -27.27 -9.61
N ALA A 328 19.12 -28.04 -10.03
CA ALA A 328 19.42 -28.34 -11.43
C ALA A 328 18.25 -29.02 -12.19
N THR A 329 17.40 -29.78 -11.49
CA THR A 329 16.23 -30.46 -12.11
C THR A 329 15.02 -29.55 -12.30
N ALA A 330 14.90 -28.47 -11.51
CA ALA A 330 13.81 -27.50 -11.62
C ALA A 330 14.11 -26.38 -12.62
N LEU A 331 15.37 -26.22 -13.01
CA LEU A 331 15.85 -25.12 -13.85
C LEU A 331 15.26 -25.09 -15.28
N PRO A 332 15.23 -26.22 -16.02
CA PRO A 332 14.62 -26.25 -17.35
C PRO A 332 13.13 -25.93 -17.30
N ALA A 333 12.43 -26.38 -16.25
CA ALA A 333 11.03 -26.07 -16.03
C ALA A 333 10.81 -24.58 -15.70
N LEU A 334 11.74 -23.95 -14.99
CA LEU A 334 11.68 -22.53 -14.65
C LEU A 334 12.00 -21.66 -15.87
N ALA A 335 13.00 -22.01 -16.68
CA ALA A 335 13.31 -21.37 -17.96
C ALA A 335 12.13 -21.48 -18.94
N ALA A 336 11.52 -22.67 -19.07
CA ALA A 336 10.32 -22.84 -19.90
C ALA A 336 9.14 -21.99 -19.41
N LYS A 337 8.94 -21.86 -18.09
CA LYS A 337 7.93 -20.96 -17.51
C LYS A 337 8.24 -19.48 -17.75
N LEU A 338 9.50 -19.07 -17.71
CA LEU A 338 9.92 -17.70 -18.03
C LEU A 338 9.67 -17.38 -19.50
N ARG A 339 10.02 -18.29 -20.42
CA ARG A 339 9.72 -18.14 -21.86
C ARG A 339 8.22 -18.11 -22.13
N LEU A 340 7.43 -18.98 -21.49
CA LEU A 340 5.96 -18.92 -21.56
C LEU A 340 5.38 -17.63 -20.97
N MET A 341 5.95 -17.11 -19.88
CA MET A 341 5.54 -15.84 -19.30
C MET A 341 5.83 -14.71 -20.28
N LYS A 342 7.04 -14.68 -20.83
CA LYS A 342 7.44 -13.74 -21.89
C LYS A 342 6.50 -13.82 -23.10
N GLU A 343 6.22 -15.01 -23.63
CA GLU A 343 5.27 -15.19 -24.73
C GLU A 343 3.88 -14.68 -24.36
N LYS A 344 3.37 -14.96 -23.15
CA LYS A 344 2.09 -14.40 -22.69
C LYS A 344 2.10 -12.88 -22.62
N TYR A 345 3.20 -12.26 -22.18
CA TYR A 345 3.35 -10.80 -22.20
C TYR A 345 3.49 -10.22 -23.62
N LEU A 346 4.16 -10.96 -24.52
CA LEU A 346 4.33 -10.62 -25.94
C LEU A 346 3.12 -10.95 -26.82
N VAL A 347 2.14 -11.72 -26.33
CA VAL A 347 0.84 -11.99 -26.97
C VAL A 347 -0.23 -11.04 -26.42
N ALA A 348 -0.14 -10.67 -25.13
CA ALA A 348 -0.94 -9.59 -24.55
C ALA A 348 -0.50 -8.19 -25.03
N SER A 349 0.67 -8.09 -25.64
CA SER A 349 1.13 -6.94 -26.41
C SER A 349 1.09 -7.34 -27.89
N PRO A 350 0.52 -6.58 -28.84
CA PRO A 350 0.47 -7.02 -30.23
C PRO A 350 1.90 -7.16 -30.79
N PRO A 351 2.21 -8.23 -31.57
CA PRO A 351 3.51 -8.38 -32.21
C PRO A 351 3.68 -7.30 -33.29
N VAL A 352 4.83 -6.63 -33.27
CA VAL A 352 5.24 -5.69 -34.32
C VAL A 352 5.76 -6.51 -35.50
N THR A 353 4.84 -6.90 -36.39
CA THR A 353 5.17 -7.18 -37.78
C THR A 353 4.33 -6.23 -38.63
N SER A 354 5.03 -5.54 -39.55
CA SER A 354 4.60 -4.60 -40.58
C SER A 354 3.09 -4.55 -40.89
N ASP A 355 2.57 -3.32 -40.85
CA ASP A 355 1.22 -2.91 -41.26
C ASP A 355 0.07 -3.68 -40.63
N ILE A 356 -0.49 -3.17 -39.53
CA ILE A 356 -1.93 -3.23 -39.18
C ILE A 356 -2.15 -2.33 -37.96
N ASN A 357 -3.22 -1.52 -38.02
CA ASN A 357 -3.79 -0.74 -36.92
C ASN A 357 -3.62 -1.45 -35.57
N VAL A 358 -2.85 -0.85 -34.67
CA VAL A 358 -2.70 -1.26 -33.27
C VAL A 358 -4.11 -1.37 -32.69
N LYS A 359 -4.65 -2.59 -32.65
CA LYS A 359 -5.89 -2.85 -31.90
C LYS A 359 -5.54 -2.57 -30.45
N LYS A 360 -6.09 -1.44 -29.97
CA LYS A 360 -6.17 -1.03 -28.57
C LYS A 360 -6.11 -2.26 -27.68
N TRP A 361 -5.17 -2.26 -26.73
CA TRP A 361 -5.19 -3.11 -25.54
C TRP A 361 -6.64 -3.42 -25.20
N ASP A 362 -7.09 -4.67 -25.38
CA ASP A 362 -8.52 -4.98 -25.53
C ASP A 362 -9.27 -4.28 -24.40
N LEU A 363 -10.02 -3.24 -24.77
CA LEU A 363 -10.75 -2.38 -23.83
C LEU A 363 -11.63 -3.24 -22.92
N SER A 364 -11.99 -4.46 -23.36
CA SER A 364 -12.64 -5.50 -22.58
C SER A 364 -11.83 -5.96 -21.35
N PHE A 365 -10.59 -6.42 -21.49
CA PHE A 365 -9.81 -6.91 -20.33
C PHE A 365 -9.42 -5.77 -19.39
N ALA A 366 -9.00 -4.63 -19.96
CA ALA A 366 -8.71 -3.41 -19.20
C ALA A 366 -9.94 -2.87 -18.47
N SER A 367 -11.12 -2.87 -19.10
CA SER A 367 -12.38 -2.38 -18.50
C SER A 367 -12.92 -3.35 -17.46
N VAL A 368 -12.90 -4.66 -17.73
CA VAL A 368 -13.28 -5.69 -16.74
C VAL A 368 -12.38 -5.56 -15.52
N TRP A 369 -11.07 -5.41 -15.75
CA TRP A 369 -10.11 -5.25 -14.68
C TRP A 369 -10.26 -3.93 -13.93
N ASN A 370 -10.46 -2.82 -14.63
CA ASN A 370 -10.80 -1.52 -14.02
C ASN A 370 -12.08 -1.61 -13.20
N GLY A 371 -13.05 -2.42 -13.62
CA GLY A 371 -14.27 -2.74 -12.87
C GLY A 371 -13.97 -3.50 -11.58
N VAL A 372 -13.11 -4.52 -11.64
CA VAL A 372 -12.65 -5.27 -10.44
C VAL A 372 -11.94 -4.33 -9.47
N VAL A 373 -11.03 -3.48 -9.96
CA VAL A 373 -10.34 -2.48 -9.14
C VAL A 373 -11.34 -1.50 -8.52
N TRP A 374 -12.31 -1.01 -9.27
CA TRP A 374 -13.38 -0.15 -8.76
C TRP A 374 -14.19 -0.84 -7.68
N LEU A 375 -14.52 -2.13 -7.84
CA LEU A 375 -15.27 -2.91 -6.87
C LEU A 375 -14.45 -3.12 -5.58
N MET A 376 -13.15 -3.39 -5.69
CA MET A 376 -12.24 -3.46 -4.55
C MET A 376 -12.14 -2.11 -3.82
N LEU A 377 -12.00 -1.00 -4.55
CA LEU A 377 -11.94 0.35 -3.99
C LEU A 377 -13.26 0.75 -3.31
N LEU A 378 -14.40 0.40 -3.89
CA LEU A 378 -15.72 0.62 -3.29
C LEU A 378 -15.92 -0.21 -2.02
N ASN A 379 -15.49 -1.48 -2.04
CA ASN A 379 -15.52 -2.34 -0.85
C ASN A 379 -14.64 -1.76 0.26
N PHE A 380 -13.43 -1.33 -0.07
CA PHE A 380 -12.53 -0.68 0.88
C PHE A 380 -13.11 0.63 1.44
N PHE A 381 -13.70 1.47 0.58
CA PHE A 381 -14.40 2.67 1.02
C PHE A 381 -15.55 2.34 1.96
N GLY A 382 -16.34 1.31 1.64
CA GLY A 382 -17.40 0.80 2.51
C GLY A 382 -16.90 0.32 3.87
N GLN A 383 -15.72 -0.31 3.92
CA GLN A 383 -15.05 -0.70 5.16
C GLN A 383 -14.61 0.52 5.98
N ILE A 384 -14.04 1.55 5.35
CA ILE A 384 -13.67 2.81 6.05
C ILE A 384 -14.90 3.45 6.68
N VAL A 385 -16.00 3.56 5.93
CA VAL A 385 -17.25 4.16 6.43
C VAL A 385 -17.79 3.35 7.61
N THR A 386 -17.81 2.02 7.48
CA THR A 386 -18.28 1.11 8.54
C THR A 386 -17.42 1.23 9.79
N ALA A 387 -16.09 1.10 9.66
CA ALA A 387 -15.16 1.17 10.78
C ALA A 387 -15.22 2.52 11.51
N THR A 388 -15.37 3.62 10.77
CA THR A 388 -15.50 4.97 11.35
C THR A 388 -16.82 5.12 12.11
N ALA A 389 -17.93 4.62 11.56
CA ALA A 389 -19.22 4.63 12.22
C ALA A 389 -19.24 3.77 13.50
N GLN A 390 -18.67 2.57 13.45
CA GLN A 390 -18.51 1.68 14.61
C GLN A 390 -17.66 2.34 15.69
N ARG A 391 -16.54 2.98 15.33
CA ARG A 391 -15.68 3.68 16.29
C ARG A 391 -16.40 4.85 16.97
N TYR A 392 -17.23 5.57 16.23
CA TYR A 392 -18.06 6.64 16.77
C TYR A 392 -19.11 6.11 17.76
N LEU A 393 -19.81 5.03 17.39
CA LEU A 393 -20.80 4.39 18.25
C LEU A 393 -20.17 3.82 19.53
N LYS A 394 -19.03 3.14 19.41
CA LYS A 394 -18.26 2.61 20.56
C LYS A 394 -17.92 3.72 21.56
N LYS A 395 -17.46 4.87 21.07
CA LYS A 395 -17.14 6.02 21.92
C LYS A 395 -18.36 6.62 22.62
N GLN A 396 -19.53 6.58 21.99
CA GLN A 396 -20.78 7.00 22.61
C GLN A 396 -21.19 6.01 23.72
N GLN A 397 -21.11 4.71 23.43
CA GLN A 397 -21.41 3.63 24.37
C GLN A 397 -20.48 3.66 25.60
N GLU A 398 -19.18 3.93 25.42
CA GLU A 398 -18.22 4.11 26.52
C GLU A 398 -18.62 5.29 27.43
N ARG A 399 -19.02 6.44 26.84
CA ARG A 399 -19.48 7.60 27.61
C ARG A 399 -20.76 7.32 28.40
N GLU A 400 -21.69 6.56 27.82
CA GLU A 400 -22.91 6.12 28.51
C GLU A 400 -22.57 5.21 29.69
N LEU A 401 -21.63 4.28 29.51
CA LEU A 401 -21.13 3.40 30.57
C LEU A 401 -20.47 4.20 31.72
N ASP A 402 -19.63 5.18 31.37
CA ASP A 402 -18.96 6.06 32.33
C ASP A 402 -19.96 6.91 33.11
N ALA A 403 -20.98 7.45 32.43
CA ALA A 403 -22.04 8.22 33.07
C ALA A 403 -22.87 7.37 34.05
N LEU A 404 -23.20 6.14 33.67
CA LEU A 404 -23.89 5.18 34.54
C LEU A 404 -23.04 4.79 35.75
N THR A 405 -21.74 4.61 35.56
CA THR A 405 -20.79 4.30 36.63
C THR A 405 -20.66 5.48 37.60
N LYS A 406 -20.52 6.71 37.08
CA LYS A 406 -20.48 7.95 37.88
C LYS A 406 -21.76 8.19 38.69
N LYS A 407 -22.92 7.96 38.08
CA LYS A 407 -24.24 8.12 38.73
C LYS A 407 -24.47 7.10 39.86
N LYS A 408 -23.84 5.92 39.78
CA LYS A 408 -23.87 4.91 40.85
C LYS A 408 -22.81 5.15 41.93
N SER A 409 -21.70 5.83 41.62
CA SER A 409 -20.67 6.17 42.61
C SER A 409 -20.95 7.45 43.41
N SER A 410 -21.88 8.29 42.96
CA SER A 410 -22.35 9.44 43.77
C SER A 410 -23.25 8.93 44.91
N PRO A 411 -22.86 9.07 46.19
CA PRO A 411 -23.72 8.65 47.29
C PRO A 411 -24.97 9.53 47.31
N VAL A 412 -26.13 8.88 47.43
CA VAL A 412 -27.42 9.54 47.64
C VAL A 412 -27.34 10.36 48.92
N SER A 413 -27.13 11.67 48.78
CA SER A 413 -27.32 12.63 49.86
C SER A 413 -28.83 12.77 50.10
N LYS A 414 -29.25 12.22 51.25
CA LYS A 414 -30.42 12.57 52.08
C LYS A 414 -31.80 12.65 51.41
N LYS A 415 -32.68 11.73 51.84
CA LYS A 415 -33.89 12.12 52.58
C LYS A 415 -33.96 11.31 53.87
N SER A 416 -33.62 11.96 54.98
CA SER A 416 -33.94 11.54 56.34
C SER A 416 -34.89 12.58 56.91
N LYS A 417 -36.00 12.06 57.45
CA LYS A 417 -37.15 12.71 58.09
C LYS A 417 -38.11 13.45 57.16
#